data_AF-A0A960ANS6-F1
#
_entry.id   AF-A0A960ANS6-F1
#
_cell.length_a   1.000
_cell.length_b   1.000
_cell.length_c   1.000
_cell.angle_alpha   90.00
_cell.angle_beta   90.00
_cell.angle_gamma   90.00
#
_symmetry.space_group_name_H-M   'P 1'
#
loop_
_entity.id
_entity.type
_entity.pdbx_description
1 polymer ?
#
loop_
_entity_poly.entity_id
_entity_poly.type
_entity_poly.pdbx_seq_one_letter_code
_entity_poly.pdbx_strand_id
1 'polypeptide(L)'
;MIKVDTAALAALVDGTHSQPHQVLGAHADSDGVTVRVLRPDATEVDVVVGRERFPMQHEYSGVWVTELPTTEVPDYRLAVAYGGDKLPADDPYRFLPTLGEIDQHLISEGRHEQLWEVLGAHAHIYETPNGPVQGVAFAVWAPNAQGVRVVGDFNYWNGTSTPMRALGSSGVWEVFVPEIGPGTRYKYEIIGRDGVRRLKADPMAQATEVPPATASVVFSSDYRWADSQWMTQRAERPAHASPMSIYEVHLGSWRQGLSYQQLAEELTNYVVAHGFTHAEFLPVMEH
;
A
#
# COMPACT_ATOMS: atom_id res chain seq x y z
N MET A 1 18.96 26.32 -1.13
CA MET A 1 18.01 25.54 -0.29
C MET A 1 16.61 26.15 -0.31
N ILE A 2 15.65 25.41 -0.86
CA ILE A 2 14.23 25.79 -0.90
C ILE A 2 13.69 25.85 0.54
N LYS A 3 13.17 27.01 0.96
CA LYS A 3 12.61 27.16 2.32
C LYS A 3 11.18 26.64 2.39
N VAL A 4 10.86 25.99 3.51
CA VAL A 4 9.50 25.52 3.84
C VAL A 4 9.08 26.17 5.15
N ASP A 5 7.83 26.62 5.23
CA ASP A 5 7.29 27.19 6.46
C ASP A 5 7.21 26.14 7.57
N THR A 6 7.51 26.54 8.80
CA THR A 6 7.45 25.66 9.98
C THR A 6 6.04 25.10 10.18
N ALA A 7 4.98 25.83 9.80
CA ALA A 7 3.62 25.31 9.87
C ALA A 7 3.38 24.11 8.93
N ALA A 8 4.00 24.10 7.75
CA ALA A 8 3.92 22.97 6.82
C ALA A 8 4.70 21.75 7.36
N LEU A 9 5.87 21.98 7.97
CA LEU A 9 6.65 20.94 8.64
C LEU A 9 5.88 20.35 9.84
N ALA A 10 5.22 21.21 10.63
CA ALA A 10 4.35 20.78 11.72
C ALA A 10 3.18 19.93 11.22
N ALA A 11 2.45 20.39 10.20
CA ALA A 11 1.36 19.62 9.61
C ALA A 11 1.82 18.26 9.07
N LEU A 12 3.04 18.17 8.54
CA LEU A 12 3.62 16.91 8.06
C LEU A 12 3.86 15.93 9.22
N VAL A 13 4.52 16.40 10.28
CA VAL A 13 4.82 15.61 11.50
C VAL A 13 3.55 15.24 12.26
N ASP A 14 2.53 16.11 12.25
CA ASP A 14 1.22 15.84 12.83
C ASP A 14 0.36 14.95 11.93
N GLY A 15 0.69 14.83 10.65
CA GLY A 15 0.03 13.95 9.70
C GLY A 15 -1.16 14.57 9.00
N THR A 16 -1.38 15.88 9.13
CA THR A 16 -2.47 16.63 8.51
C THR A 16 -2.07 17.32 7.21
N HIS A 17 -0.84 17.10 6.72
CA HIS A 17 -0.38 17.62 5.44
C HIS A 17 -0.86 16.74 4.28
N SER A 18 -1.64 17.30 3.35
CA SER A 18 -2.24 16.54 2.24
C SER A 18 -1.28 16.27 1.07
N GLN A 19 -0.15 16.99 1.00
CA GLN A 19 0.82 16.86 -0.09
C GLN A 19 2.26 16.64 0.40
N PRO A 20 2.56 15.57 1.16
CA PRO A 20 3.89 15.33 1.73
C PRO A 20 5.01 15.34 0.67
N HIS A 21 4.74 14.89 -0.57
CA HIS A 21 5.69 14.91 -1.68
C HIS A 21 6.06 16.31 -2.20
N GLN A 22 5.34 17.38 -1.80
CA GLN A 22 5.74 18.76 -2.09
C GLN A 22 6.81 19.28 -1.12
N VAL A 23 7.00 18.59 0.02
CA VAL A 23 7.93 18.97 1.08
C VAL A 23 9.07 17.97 1.16
N LEU A 24 8.74 16.68 1.20
CA LEU A 24 9.66 15.55 1.26
C LEU A 24 10.11 15.14 -0.14
N GLY A 25 11.22 14.41 -0.22
CA GLY A 25 11.87 14.04 -1.46
C GLY A 25 12.90 15.07 -1.91
N ALA A 26 13.34 14.91 -3.15
CA ALA A 26 14.31 15.79 -3.79
C ALA A 26 13.60 16.83 -4.67
N HIS A 27 13.95 18.10 -4.47
CA HIS A 27 13.35 19.24 -5.15
C HIS A 27 14.47 20.10 -5.75
N ALA A 28 14.48 20.23 -7.08
CA ALA A 28 15.45 21.05 -7.80
C ALA A 28 14.98 22.51 -7.89
N ASP A 29 15.90 23.45 -7.70
CA ASP A 29 15.75 24.86 -8.04
C ASP A 29 16.92 25.34 -8.93
N SER A 30 17.06 26.65 -9.16
CA SER A 30 18.15 27.20 -9.98
C SER A 30 19.53 27.08 -9.35
N ASP A 31 19.59 26.88 -8.03
CA ASP A 31 20.78 27.02 -7.21
C ASP A 31 21.28 25.65 -6.69
N GLY A 32 20.41 24.63 -6.64
CA GLY A 32 20.75 23.27 -6.26
C GLY A 32 19.55 22.32 -6.16
N VAL A 33 19.78 21.13 -5.59
CA VAL A 33 18.73 20.17 -5.25
C VAL A 33 18.61 20.08 -3.72
N THR A 34 17.46 20.50 -3.19
CA THR A 34 17.14 20.33 -1.77
C THR A 34 16.51 18.96 -1.55
N VAL A 35 17.07 18.14 -0.66
CA VAL A 35 16.50 16.85 -0.26
C VAL A 35 15.98 16.96 1.16
N ARG A 36 14.71 16.61 1.37
CA ARG A 36 14.08 16.52 2.69
C ARG A 36 13.52 15.14 2.95
N VAL A 37 13.78 14.61 4.14
CA VAL A 37 13.25 13.30 4.54
C VAL A 37 12.67 13.35 5.95
N LEU A 38 11.63 12.53 6.19
CA LEU A 38 11.02 12.36 7.50
C LEU A 38 11.50 11.06 8.14
N ARG A 39 12.39 11.18 9.12
CA ARG A 39 12.97 10.09 9.92
C ARG A 39 12.86 10.47 11.40
N PRO A 40 11.68 10.28 12.01
CA PRO A 40 11.47 10.49 13.45
C PRO A 40 12.47 9.66 14.26
N ASP A 41 12.98 10.20 15.36
CA ASP A 41 13.92 9.53 16.27
C ASP A 41 15.29 9.11 15.68
N ALA A 42 15.56 9.41 14.41
CA ALA A 42 16.89 9.24 13.85
C ALA A 42 17.89 10.16 14.56
N THR A 43 19.12 9.68 14.75
CA THR A 43 20.23 10.46 15.32
C THR A 43 21.08 11.11 14.24
N GLU A 44 21.20 10.44 13.09
CA GLU A 44 21.93 10.95 11.92
C GLU A 44 21.27 10.45 10.63
N VAL A 45 21.30 11.28 9.61
CA VAL A 45 20.81 10.95 8.26
C VAL A 45 21.77 11.51 7.22
N ASP A 46 22.17 10.68 6.27
CA ASP A 46 22.92 11.10 5.08
C ASP A 46 22.12 10.79 3.82
N VAL A 47 22.22 11.65 2.81
CA VAL A 47 21.90 11.32 1.43
C VAL A 47 23.13 10.72 0.77
N VAL A 48 22.96 9.61 0.05
CA VAL A 48 24.04 8.88 -0.63
C VAL A 48 23.82 8.97 -2.14
N VAL A 49 24.76 9.61 -2.85
CA VAL A 49 24.76 9.72 -4.32
C VAL A 49 26.03 9.04 -4.84
N GLY A 50 25.88 7.88 -5.46
CA GLY A 50 27.02 7.05 -5.86
C GLY A 50 27.89 6.66 -4.65
N ARG A 51 29.08 7.27 -4.53
CA ARG A 51 30.02 7.05 -3.41
C ARG A 51 30.06 8.20 -2.41
N GLU A 52 29.42 9.32 -2.72
CA GLU A 52 29.42 10.52 -1.90
C GLU A 52 28.30 10.45 -0.88
N ARG A 53 28.56 11.01 0.31
CA ARG A 53 27.58 11.13 1.39
C ARG A 53 27.44 12.60 1.76
N PHE A 54 26.20 13.03 1.85
CA PHE A 54 25.82 14.39 2.21
C PHE A 54 25.05 14.34 3.53
N PRO A 55 25.71 14.68 4.66
CA PRO A 55 25.05 14.74 5.95
C PRO A 55 23.86 15.71 5.91
N MET A 56 22.76 15.33 6.53
CA MET A 56 21.57 16.15 6.66
C MET A 56 21.54 16.87 8.00
N GLN A 57 20.98 18.08 8.00
CA GLN A 57 20.71 18.85 9.20
C GLN A 57 19.29 18.57 9.67
N HIS A 58 19.09 18.44 10.98
CA HIS A 58 17.76 18.37 11.55
C HIS A 58 17.07 19.73 11.40
N GLU A 59 15.92 19.75 10.73
CA GLU A 59 15.16 20.97 10.44
C GLU A 59 13.99 21.12 11.41
N TYR A 60 13.22 20.05 11.64
CA TYR A 60 12.04 20.09 12.49
C TYR A 60 11.54 18.70 12.87
N SER A 61 11.50 18.34 14.17
CA SER A 61 10.84 17.14 14.71
C SER A 61 10.92 15.86 13.85
N GLY A 62 12.13 15.51 13.40
CA GLY A 62 12.39 14.31 12.58
C GLY A 62 12.42 14.58 11.07
N VAL A 63 12.15 15.80 10.63
CA VAL A 63 12.47 16.29 9.28
C VAL A 63 13.94 16.66 9.22
N TRP A 64 14.63 16.10 8.23
CA TRP A 64 16.03 16.35 7.93
C TRP A 64 16.15 16.96 6.55
N VAL A 65 17.10 17.89 6.37
CA VAL A 65 17.33 18.58 5.10
C VAL A 65 18.82 18.61 4.74
N THR A 66 19.12 18.47 3.46
CA THR A 66 20.44 18.80 2.90
C THR A 66 20.29 19.38 1.50
N GLU A 67 21.35 20.00 1.01
CA GLU A 67 21.41 20.55 -0.34
C GLU A 67 22.54 19.84 -1.10
N LEU A 68 22.20 19.28 -2.26
CA LEU A 68 23.14 18.62 -3.13
C LEU A 68 23.68 19.64 -4.14
N PRO A 69 25.01 19.62 -4.44
CA PRO A 69 25.64 20.55 -5.37
C PRO A 69 25.40 20.15 -6.84
N THR A 70 24.14 19.97 -7.23
CA THR A 70 23.68 19.61 -8.58
C THR A 70 22.38 20.34 -8.88
N THR A 71 22.10 20.61 -10.15
CA THR A 71 20.85 21.22 -10.62
C THR A 71 19.82 20.20 -11.08
N GLU A 72 20.23 18.96 -11.33
CA GLU A 72 19.34 17.86 -11.68
C GLU A 72 19.22 16.89 -10.52
N VAL A 73 18.01 16.39 -10.26
CA VAL A 73 17.73 15.42 -9.20
C VAL A 73 18.47 14.11 -9.53
N PRO A 74 19.50 13.73 -8.75
CA PRO A 74 20.19 12.48 -8.99
C PRO A 74 19.36 11.31 -8.45
N ASP A 75 19.69 10.10 -8.87
CA ASP A 75 19.26 8.92 -8.13
C ASP A 75 20.08 8.80 -6.83
N TYR A 76 19.41 8.55 -5.71
CA TYR A 76 20.03 8.54 -4.38
C TYR A 76 19.42 7.50 -3.46
N ARG A 77 20.14 7.21 -2.38
CA ARG A 77 19.68 6.41 -1.24
C ARG A 77 19.91 7.19 0.05
N LEU A 78 19.40 6.66 1.15
CA LEU A 78 19.62 7.21 2.48
C LEU A 78 20.54 6.28 3.27
N ALA A 79 21.26 6.87 4.23
CA ALA A 79 21.94 6.15 5.29
C ALA A 79 21.48 6.72 6.63
N VAL A 80 20.73 5.93 7.42
CA VAL A 80 20.02 6.40 8.62
C VAL A 80 20.54 5.67 9.85
N ALA A 81 20.81 6.41 10.94
CA ALA A 81 21.17 5.85 12.24
C ALA A 81 20.11 6.13 13.29
N TYR A 82 19.86 5.15 14.16
CA TYR A 82 19.01 5.25 15.35
C TYR A 82 19.82 4.89 16.60
N GLY A 83 20.91 5.63 16.85
CA GLY A 83 21.83 5.40 17.98
C GLY A 83 22.94 4.36 17.75
N GLY A 84 23.13 3.90 16.50
CA GLY A 84 24.18 2.95 16.11
C GLY A 84 24.71 3.23 14.70
N ASP A 85 25.16 2.19 13.99
CA ASP A 85 25.65 2.34 12.62
C ASP A 85 24.56 2.82 11.66
N LYS A 86 24.95 3.59 10.65
CA LYS A 86 24.04 4.00 9.57
C LYS A 86 23.68 2.81 8.68
N LEU A 87 22.40 2.52 8.59
CA LEU A 87 21.86 1.48 7.72
C LEU A 87 21.35 2.10 6.41
N PRO A 88 21.53 1.42 5.27
CA PRO A 88 20.95 1.86 4.01
C PRO A 88 19.42 1.82 4.09
N ALA A 89 18.78 2.79 3.47
CA ALA A 89 17.33 2.85 3.28
C ALA A 89 17.01 3.60 1.98
N ASP A 90 15.79 3.44 1.48
CA ASP A 90 15.27 4.27 0.39
C ASP A 90 14.37 5.41 0.93
N ASP A 91 14.08 6.40 0.09
CA ASP A 91 13.13 7.49 0.37
C ASP A 91 11.77 7.22 -0.32
N PRO A 92 10.69 6.96 0.44
CA PRO A 92 9.35 6.82 -0.12
C PRO A 92 8.90 8.00 -0.99
N TYR A 93 9.42 9.20 -0.73
CA TYR A 93 8.91 10.45 -1.32
C TYR A 93 9.57 10.88 -2.62
N ARG A 94 10.51 10.08 -3.15
CA ARG A 94 11.11 10.33 -4.47
C ARG A 94 10.35 9.71 -5.64
N PHE A 95 9.32 8.91 -5.36
CA PHE A 95 8.57 8.16 -6.37
C PHE A 95 7.32 8.93 -6.86
N LEU A 96 7.06 8.82 -8.17
CA LEU A 96 5.88 9.39 -8.80
C LEU A 96 4.60 8.65 -8.36
N PRO A 97 3.40 9.25 -8.51
CA PRO A 97 2.13 8.56 -8.23
C PRO A 97 2.02 7.23 -8.97
N THR A 98 1.56 6.21 -8.24
CA THR A 98 1.28 4.88 -8.80
C THR A 98 -0.05 4.82 -9.54
N LEU A 99 -0.96 5.77 -9.30
CA LEU A 99 -2.25 5.91 -9.99
C LEU A 99 -2.21 7.06 -11.01
N GLY A 100 -2.66 6.79 -12.24
CA GLY A 100 -2.74 7.77 -13.31
C GLY A 100 -3.99 8.67 -13.23
N GLU A 101 -4.05 9.68 -14.10
CA GLU A 101 -5.21 10.59 -14.18
C GLU A 101 -6.48 9.87 -14.66
N ILE A 102 -6.34 8.87 -15.53
CA ILE A 102 -7.47 8.08 -16.05
C ILE A 102 -8.11 7.27 -14.91
N ASP A 103 -7.31 6.62 -14.07
CA ASP A 103 -7.80 5.85 -12.92
C ASP A 103 -8.56 6.78 -11.96
N GLN A 104 -7.97 7.93 -11.64
CA GLN A 104 -8.60 8.94 -10.79
C GLN A 104 -9.93 9.45 -11.35
N HIS A 105 -10.01 9.64 -12.67
CA HIS A 105 -11.24 10.05 -13.34
C HIS A 105 -12.32 8.97 -13.26
N LEU A 106 -12.00 7.72 -13.61
CA LEU A 106 -12.94 6.59 -13.56
C LEU A 106 -13.43 6.27 -12.15
N ILE A 107 -12.55 6.41 -11.14
CA ILE A 107 -12.92 6.30 -9.72
C ILE A 107 -13.94 7.37 -9.36
N SER A 108 -13.68 8.62 -9.76
CA SER A 108 -14.56 9.76 -9.46
C SER A 108 -15.94 9.62 -10.13
N GLU A 109 -16.02 8.98 -11.30
CA GLU A 109 -17.30 8.68 -11.97
C GLU A 109 -17.99 7.42 -11.42
N GLY A 110 -17.34 6.63 -10.56
CA GLY A 110 -17.87 5.33 -10.11
C GLY A 110 -17.92 4.28 -11.21
N ARG A 111 -17.03 4.39 -12.21
CA ARG A 111 -17.02 3.56 -13.44
C ARG A 111 -15.74 2.73 -13.61
N HIS A 112 -14.88 2.71 -12.59
CA HIS A 112 -13.66 1.92 -12.62
C HIS A 112 -13.97 0.42 -12.40
N GLU A 113 -14.07 -0.35 -13.47
CA GLU A 113 -14.49 -1.77 -13.42
C GLU A 113 -13.45 -2.70 -12.78
N GLN A 114 -12.19 -2.26 -12.68
CA GLN A 114 -11.06 -3.03 -12.10
C GLN A 114 -10.47 -2.31 -10.88
N LEU A 115 -11.33 -1.76 -10.02
CA LEU A 115 -10.91 -0.89 -8.90
C LEU A 115 -9.89 -1.55 -7.96
N TRP A 116 -9.95 -2.87 -7.81
CA TRP A 116 -9.05 -3.66 -6.97
C TRP A 116 -7.61 -3.69 -7.48
N GLU A 117 -7.33 -3.30 -8.74
CA GLU A 117 -5.96 -3.24 -9.29
C GLU A 117 -5.25 -1.93 -8.95
N VAL A 118 -6.01 -0.89 -8.61
CA VAL A 118 -5.49 0.47 -8.36
C VAL A 118 -5.63 0.91 -6.91
N LEU A 119 -6.68 0.46 -6.21
CA LEU A 119 -6.84 0.68 -4.77
C LEU A 119 -6.35 -0.55 -3.98
N GLY A 120 -5.99 -0.31 -2.72
CA GLY A 120 -5.47 -1.30 -1.80
C GLY A 120 -3.96 -1.27 -1.70
N ALA A 121 -3.34 -2.43 -1.46
CA ALA A 121 -1.89 -2.59 -1.39
C ALA A 121 -1.37 -3.52 -2.48
N HIS A 122 -0.48 -3.02 -3.32
CA HIS A 122 0.07 -3.73 -4.49
C HIS A 122 1.58 -3.75 -4.47
N ALA A 123 2.17 -4.94 -4.61
CA ALA A 123 3.61 -5.05 -4.84
C ALA A 123 3.97 -4.36 -6.17
N HIS A 124 4.95 -3.46 -6.14
CA HIS A 124 5.35 -2.66 -7.29
C HIS A 124 6.87 -2.56 -7.37
N ILE A 125 7.39 -2.41 -8.59
CA ILE A 125 8.82 -2.32 -8.86
C ILE A 125 9.08 -1.08 -9.71
N TYR A 126 9.90 -0.16 -9.20
CA TYR A 126 10.43 0.95 -9.96
C TYR A 126 11.83 0.62 -10.48
N GLU A 127 12.05 0.76 -11.79
CA GLU A 127 13.39 0.74 -12.36
C GLU A 127 14.07 2.09 -12.12
N THR A 128 15.21 2.09 -11.43
CA THR A 128 15.98 3.31 -11.14
C THR A 128 17.41 3.19 -11.70
N PRO A 129 18.14 4.30 -11.92
CA PRO A 129 19.54 4.25 -12.35
C PRO A 129 20.45 3.37 -11.48
N ASN A 130 20.18 3.26 -10.18
CA ASN A 130 20.91 2.42 -9.24
C ASN A 130 20.32 0.98 -9.09
N GLY A 131 19.38 0.59 -9.96
CA GLY A 131 18.75 -0.73 -9.99
C GLY A 131 17.27 -0.73 -9.60
N PRO A 132 16.58 -1.89 -9.69
CA PRO A 132 15.17 -1.98 -9.36
C PRO A 132 14.94 -1.77 -7.86
N VAL A 133 13.90 -1.00 -7.52
CA VAL A 133 13.41 -0.81 -6.16
C VAL A 133 12.06 -1.48 -6.05
N GLN A 134 11.99 -2.53 -5.24
CA GLN A 134 10.75 -3.22 -4.92
C GLN A 134 10.12 -2.59 -3.69
N GLY A 135 8.79 -2.52 -3.67
CA GLY A 135 8.03 -1.98 -2.55
C GLY A 135 6.54 -2.27 -2.71
N VAL A 136 5.73 -1.57 -1.93
CA VAL A 136 4.28 -1.67 -1.98
C VAL A 136 3.67 -0.30 -2.19
N ALA A 137 2.84 -0.20 -3.22
CA ALA A 137 1.97 0.93 -3.48
C ALA A 137 0.70 0.79 -2.63
N PHE A 138 0.39 1.79 -1.81
CA PHE A 138 -0.83 1.84 -1.02
C PHE A 138 -1.73 2.95 -1.55
N ALA A 139 -3.00 2.64 -1.78
CA ALA A 139 -3.99 3.63 -2.19
C ALA A 139 -5.34 3.40 -1.51
N VAL A 140 -5.90 4.45 -0.90
CA VAL A 140 -7.19 4.37 -0.19
C VAL A 140 -8.05 5.58 -0.47
N TRP A 141 -9.34 5.35 -0.68
CA TRP A 141 -10.32 6.43 -0.86
C TRP A 141 -10.79 6.95 0.50
N ALA A 142 -10.40 8.20 0.81
CA ALA A 142 -10.75 8.88 2.05
C ALA A 142 -10.92 10.41 1.80
N PRO A 143 -11.94 10.82 1.02
CA PRO A 143 -12.07 12.19 0.48
C PRO A 143 -12.18 13.28 1.54
N ASN A 144 -12.66 12.93 2.74
CA ASN A 144 -12.85 13.87 3.84
C ASN A 144 -11.73 13.79 4.89
N ALA A 145 -10.72 12.94 4.73
CA ALA A 145 -9.62 12.91 5.67
C ALA A 145 -8.84 14.23 5.63
N GLN A 146 -8.36 14.70 6.79
CA GLN A 146 -7.34 15.74 6.84
C GLN A 146 -5.97 15.16 6.45
N GLY A 147 -5.75 13.88 6.74
CA GLY A 147 -4.52 13.18 6.47
C GLY A 147 -4.68 11.68 6.61
N VAL A 148 -3.85 10.95 5.86
CA VAL A 148 -3.78 9.49 5.90
C VAL A 148 -2.32 9.07 5.98
N ARG A 149 -2.03 8.05 6.78
CA ARG A 149 -0.73 7.39 6.90
C ARG A 149 -0.89 5.89 6.78
N VAL A 150 0.15 5.21 6.32
CA VAL A 150 0.21 3.75 6.38
C VAL A 150 0.99 3.33 7.63
N VAL A 151 0.41 2.49 8.47
CA VAL A 151 1.09 1.91 9.64
C VAL A 151 1.19 0.41 9.47
N GLY A 152 2.27 -0.20 9.96
CA GLY A 152 2.46 -1.64 9.86
C GLY A 152 3.74 -2.10 10.52
N ASP A 153 4.10 -3.35 10.29
CA ASP A 153 5.29 -3.96 10.90
C ASP A 153 6.57 -3.17 10.57
N PHE A 154 6.67 -2.66 9.34
CA PHE A 154 7.83 -1.94 8.82
C PHE A 154 8.11 -0.59 9.51
N ASN A 155 7.13 0.01 10.19
CA ASN A 155 7.29 1.24 10.95
C ASN A 155 6.85 1.08 12.42
N TYR A 156 6.84 -0.15 12.92
CA TYR A 156 6.47 -0.47 14.31
C TYR A 156 5.11 0.10 14.71
N TRP A 157 4.16 0.10 13.77
CA TRP A 157 2.82 0.63 13.95
C TRP A 157 2.77 2.15 14.26
N ASN A 158 3.82 2.90 13.89
CA ASN A 158 3.89 4.36 13.99
C ASN A 158 3.95 4.99 12.59
N GLY A 159 2.88 5.67 12.19
CA GLY A 159 2.71 6.22 10.84
C GLY A 159 3.42 7.53 10.57
N THR A 160 4.18 8.06 11.53
CA THR A 160 4.79 9.39 11.39
C THR A 160 5.72 9.49 10.19
N SER A 161 6.44 8.42 9.83
CA SER A 161 7.36 8.39 8.69
C SER A 161 6.69 8.09 7.33
N THR A 162 5.39 7.81 7.30
CA THR A 162 4.65 7.38 6.10
C THR A 162 3.32 8.11 5.86
N PRO A 163 3.27 9.46 5.92
CA PRO A 163 2.12 10.20 5.39
C PRO A 163 1.92 9.98 3.88
N MET A 164 0.65 9.89 3.48
CA MET A 164 0.21 9.71 2.10
C MET A 164 -0.12 11.05 1.45
N ARG A 165 -0.01 11.15 0.12
CA ARG A 165 -0.49 12.32 -0.65
C ARG A 165 -1.92 12.13 -1.11
N ALA A 166 -2.71 13.20 -1.09
CA ALA A 166 -3.99 13.24 -1.77
C ALA A 166 -3.78 13.46 -3.29
N LEU A 167 -4.40 12.62 -4.11
CA LEU A 167 -4.32 12.70 -5.56
C LEU A 167 -5.45 13.58 -6.12
N GLY A 168 -5.12 14.84 -6.40
CA GLY A 168 -6.04 15.82 -6.97
C GLY A 168 -7.32 15.98 -6.14
N SER A 169 -8.47 15.97 -6.82
CA SER A 169 -9.81 16.04 -6.22
C SER A 169 -10.50 14.67 -6.09
N SER A 170 -9.83 13.57 -6.42
CA SER A 170 -10.41 12.22 -6.41
C SER A 170 -10.78 11.73 -5.00
N GLY A 171 -10.11 12.29 -3.98
CA GLY A 171 -10.20 11.82 -2.60
C GLY A 171 -9.40 10.54 -2.32
N VAL A 172 -8.64 10.05 -3.30
CA VAL A 172 -7.69 8.95 -3.12
C VAL A 172 -6.41 9.48 -2.49
N TRP A 173 -5.92 8.75 -1.49
CA TRP A 173 -4.63 8.96 -0.85
C TRP A 173 -3.68 7.87 -1.28
N GLU A 174 -2.43 8.22 -1.61
CA GLU A 174 -1.45 7.28 -2.13
C GLU A 174 -0.04 7.49 -1.53
N VAL A 175 0.69 6.38 -1.36
CA VAL A 175 2.14 6.36 -1.10
C VAL A 175 2.74 5.05 -1.57
N PHE A 176 3.95 5.11 -2.12
CA PHE A 176 4.78 3.93 -2.35
C PHE A 176 5.78 3.79 -1.20
N VAL A 177 5.78 2.64 -0.51
CA VAL A 177 6.75 2.32 0.54
C VAL A 177 7.75 1.31 -0.01
N PRO A 178 9.03 1.68 -0.16
CA PRO A 178 10.07 0.79 -0.66
C PRO A 178 10.46 -0.27 0.38
N GLU A 179 11.11 -1.33 -0.09
CA GLU A 179 11.77 -2.36 0.74
C GLU A 179 10.81 -3.20 1.60
N ILE A 180 9.52 -3.20 1.24
CA ILE A 180 8.49 -4.09 1.82
C ILE A 180 7.77 -4.88 0.72
N GLY A 181 7.01 -5.91 1.09
CA GLY A 181 6.36 -6.80 0.13
C GLY A 181 5.24 -7.67 0.72
N PRO A 182 4.78 -8.69 -0.02
CA PRO A 182 3.74 -9.61 0.43
C PRO A 182 4.03 -10.21 1.81
N GLY A 183 2.99 -10.35 2.63
CA GLY A 183 3.08 -10.77 4.03
C GLY A 183 3.17 -9.62 5.03
N THR A 184 3.44 -8.38 4.58
CA THR A 184 3.48 -7.20 5.45
C THR A 184 2.09 -6.90 6.02
N ARG A 185 1.98 -6.79 7.35
CA ARG A 185 0.73 -6.38 8.01
C ARG A 185 0.67 -4.86 8.06
N TYR A 186 -0.51 -4.31 7.76
CA TYR A 186 -0.72 -2.87 7.75
C TYR A 186 -2.16 -2.46 8.08
N LYS A 187 -2.30 -1.17 8.40
CA LYS A 187 -3.55 -0.42 8.50
C LYS A 187 -3.35 0.99 7.97
N TYR A 188 -4.45 1.68 7.70
CA TYR A 188 -4.45 3.13 7.50
C TYR A 188 -4.71 3.84 8.83
N GLU A 189 -3.81 4.74 9.22
CA GLU A 189 -4.09 5.76 10.23
C GLU A 189 -4.75 6.95 9.52
N ILE A 190 -6.05 7.13 9.75
CA ILE A 190 -6.85 8.19 9.13
C ILE A 190 -7.15 9.26 10.17
N ILE A 191 -6.80 10.51 9.85
CA ILE A 191 -7.19 11.70 10.62
C ILE A 191 -8.47 12.26 9.98
N GLY A 192 -9.60 12.11 10.66
CA GLY A 192 -10.88 12.63 10.18
C GLY A 192 -10.98 14.16 10.26
N ARG A 193 -12.01 14.76 9.63
CA ARG A 193 -12.29 16.21 9.78
C ARG A 193 -12.53 16.63 11.22
N ASP A 194 -12.94 15.70 12.06
CA ASP A 194 -13.10 15.86 13.50
C ASP A 194 -11.77 15.89 14.27
N GLY A 195 -10.63 15.73 13.59
CA GLY A 195 -9.29 15.68 14.18
C GLY A 195 -8.97 14.35 14.86
N VAL A 196 -9.87 13.37 14.82
CA VAL A 196 -9.69 12.08 15.52
C VAL A 196 -8.94 11.11 14.62
N ARG A 197 -7.86 10.55 15.15
CA ARG A 197 -7.06 9.47 14.54
C ARG A 197 -7.73 8.12 14.71
N ARG A 198 -7.82 7.35 13.63
CA ARG A 198 -8.40 6.00 13.65
C ARG A 198 -7.55 5.06 12.82
N LEU A 199 -7.28 3.88 13.37
CA LEU A 199 -6.73 2.78 12.60
C LEU A 199 -7.87 2.06 11.88
N LYS A 200 -7.70 1.87 10.57
CA LYS A 200 -8.66 1.16 9.71
C LYS A 200 -7.94 0.07 8.94
N ALA A 201 -8.57 -1.11 8.89
CA ALA A 201 -8.24 -2.11 7.88
C ALA A 201 -8.48 -1.50 6.49
N ASP A 202 -7.75 -1.99 5.50
CA ASP A 202 -7.91 -1.61 4.12
C ASP A 202 -9.28 -2.09 3.58
N PRO A 203 -10.13 -1.19 3.05
CA PRO A 203 -11.37 -1.59 2.39
C PRO A 203 -11.18 -2.52 1.19
N MET A 204 -9.99 -2.50 0.58
CA MET A 204 -9.58 -3.33 -0.57
C MET A 204 -8.55 -4.40 -0.16
N ALA A 205 -8.53 -4.81 1.12
CA ALA A 205 -7.65 -5.87 1.59
C ALA A 205 -7.85 -7.16 0.78
N GLN A 206 -6.78 -7.67 0.17
CA GLN A 206 -6.78 -8.97 -0.52
C GLN A 206 -6.50 -10.13 0.46
N ALA A 207 -5.89 -9.84 1.61
CA ALA A 207 -5.68 -10.76 2.70
C ALA A 207 -5.72 -10.02 4.05
N THR A 208 -5.96 -10.75 5.12
CA THR A 208 -6.20 -10.25 6.48
C THR A 208 -5.53 -11.15 7.50
N GLU A 209 -5.25 -10.61 8.69
CA GLU A 209 -4.90 -11.45 9.83
C GLU A 209 -6.11 -12.28 10.28
N VAL A 210 -5.84 -13.45 10.87
CA VAL A 210 -6.88 -14.30 11.44
C VAL A 210 -7.55 -13.58 12.63
N PRO A 211 -8.89 -13.57 12.72
CA PRO A 211 -9.61 -13.01 13.86
C PRO A 211 -9.12 -13.55 15.22
N PRO A 212 -9.07 -12.73 16.28
CA PRO A 212 -9.65 -11.39 16.42
C PRO A 212 -8.73 -10.24 15.98
N ALA A 213 -7.59 -10.56 15.37
CA ALA A 213 -6.72 -9.54 14.79
C ALA A 213 -7.40 -8.87 13.58
N THR A 214 -6.97 -7.65 13.24
CA THR A 214 -7.71 -6.77 12.30
C THR A 214 -6.82 -6.05 11.31
N ALA A 215 -5.53 -6.39 11.21
CA ALA A 215 -4.70 -5.82 10.17
C ALA A 215 -5.02 -6.44 8.81
N SER A 216 -4.86 -5.62 7.77
CA SER A 216 -4.76 -6.10 6.41
C SER A 216 -3.36 -6.64 6.17
N VAL A 217 -3.22 -7.57 5.23
CA VAL A 217 -1.94 -8.18 4.86
C VAL A 217 -1.72 -7.93 3.37
N VAL A 218 -0.55 -7.39 3.02
CA VAL A 218 -0.15 -7.24 1.61
C VAL A 218 -0.10 -8.63 1.00
N PHE A 219 -0.79 -8.83 -0.12
CA PHE A 219 -0.87 -10.13 -0.76
C PHE A 219 -0.53 -10.01 -2.24
N SER A 220 0.04 -11.09 -2.78
CA SER A 220 0.25 -11.25 -4.21
C SER A 220 0.04 -12.73 -4.52
N SER A 221 -0.80 -13.02 -5.50
CA SER A 221 -1.08 -14.39 -5.92
C SER A 221 -0.13 -14.80 -7.04
N ASP A 222 0.49 -15.97 -6.88
CA ASP A 222 1.23 -16.68 -7.93
C ASP A 222 0.49 -17.96 -8.38
N TYR A 223 -0.79 -18.10 -7.99
CA TYR A 223 -1.58 -19.30 -8.26
C TYR A 223 -1.79 -19.51 -9.76
N ARG A 224 -1.47 -20.72 -10.23
CA ARG A 224 -1.63 -21.13 -11.62
C ARG A 224 -2.89 -21.96 -11.78
N TRP A 225 -3.88 -21.39 -12.46
CA TRP A 225 -5.14 -22.06 -12.78
C TRP A 225 -4.95 -23.20 -13.79
N ALA A 226 -5.73 -24.27 -13.61
CA ALA A 226 -5.73 -25.46 -14.47
C ALA A 226 -7.14 -25.85 -14.96
N ASP A 227 -8.09 -24.92 -14.91
CA ASP A 227 -9.52 -25.11 -15.19
C ASP A 227 -9.96 -24.51 -16.54
N SER A 228 -9.01 -24.29 -17.46
CA SER A 228 -9.27 -23.63 -18.75
C SER A 228 -10.40 -24.30 -19.57
N GLN A 229 -10.44 -25.64 -19.58
CA GLN A 229 -11.50 -26.38 -20.25
C GLN A 229 -12.89 -26.09 -19.65
N TRP A 230 -12.99 -26.00 -18.32
CA TRP A 230 -14.23 -25.69 -17.62
C TRP A 230 -14.68 -24.25 -17.95
N MET A 231 -13.75 -23.29 -17.90
CA MET A 231 -14.03 -21.88 -18.17
C MET A 231 -14.54 -21.64 -19.61
N THR A 232 -13.94 -22.31 -20.61
CA THR A 232 -14.41 -22.25 -22.00
C THR A 232 -15.82 -22.80 -22.14
N GLN A 233 -16.10 -23.98 -21.57
CA GLN A 233 -17.44 -24.58 -21.64
C GLN A 233 -18.50 -23.74 -20.91
N ARG A 234 -18.13 -23.10 -19.79
CA ARG A 234 -19.02 -22.21 -19.03
C ARG A 234 -19.48 -21.01 -19.86
N ALA A 235 -18.59 -20.44 -20.68
CA ALA A 235 -18.92 -19.29 -21.52
C ALA A 235 -19.92 -19.61 -22.65
N GLU A 236 -19.93 -20.86 -23.13
CA GLU A 236 -20.80 -21.32 -24.21
C GLU A 236 -22.18 -21.78 -23.75
N ARG A 237 -22.30 -22.20 -22.49
CA ARG A 237 -23.54 -22.82 -21.97
C ARG A 237 -24.40 -21.81 -21.21
N PRO A 238 -25.63 -21.53 -21.65
CA PRO A 238 -26.55 -20.71 -20.87
C PRO A 238 -26.93 -21.41 -19.56
N ALA A 239 -26.54 -20.80 -18.43
CA ALA A 239 -26.78 -21.35 -17.09
C ALA A 239 -28.28 -21.62 -16.82
N HIS A 240 -29.16 -20.72 -17.27
CA HIS A 240 -30.62 -20.83 -17.08
C HIS A 240 -31.28 -22.00 -17.83
N ALA A 241 -30.58 -22.58 -18.81
CA ALA A 241 -31.07 -23.72 -19.59
C ALA A 241 -30.31 -25.02 -19.25
N SER A 242 -29.41 -24.98 -18.27
CA SER A 242 -28.60 -26.11 -17.84
C SER A 242 -29.15 -26.73 -16.55
N PRO A 243 -28.91 -28.04 -16.28
CA PRO A 243 -29.26 -28.64 -15.00
C PRO A 243 -28.60 -27.90 -13.84
N MET A 244 -29.37 -27.56 -12.81
CA MET A 244 -28.90 -26.83 -11.64
C MET A 244 -29.45 -27.44 -10.36
N SER A 245 -28.58 -28.18 -9.68
CA SER A 245 -28.76 -28.69 -8.31
C SER A 245 -27.60 -28.19 -7.47
N ILE A 246 -27.91 -27.41 -6.42
CA ILE A 246 -26.96 -26.64 -5.61
C ILE A 246 -26.87 -27.24 -4.22
N TYR A 247 -25.63 -27.43 -3.74
CA TYR A 247 -25.34 -27.77 -2.35
C TYR A 247 -24.88 -26.51 -1.60
N GLU A 248 -25.72 -25.98 -0.72
CA GLU A 248 -25.39 -24.81 0.11
C GLU A 248 -24.51 -25.22 1.30
N VAL A 249 -23.42 -24.48 1.53
CA VAL A 249 -22.38 -24.84 2.50
C VAL A 249 -21.89 -23.63 3.30
N HIS A 250 -21.88 -23.78 4.62
CA HIS A 250 -21.08 -22.94 5.50
C HIS A 250 -19.72 -23.62 5.77
N LEU A 251 -18.64 -23.08 5.18
CA LEU A 251 -17.33 -23.74 5.18
C LEU A 251 -16.80 -24.02 6.60
N GLY A 252 -16.96 -23.07 7.52
CA GLY A 252 -16.46 -23.20 8.89
C GLY A 252 -17.17 -24.25 9.75
N SER A 253 -18.37 -24.68 9.36
CA SER A 253 -19.17 -25.67 10.13
C SER A 253 -19.53 -26.93 9.36
N TRP A 254 -19.23 -27.02 8.06
CA TRP A 254 -19.44 -28.24 7.28
C TRP A 254 -18.64 -29.40 7.87
N ARG A 255 -17.33 -29.15 8.08
CA ARG A 255 -16.43 -29.97 8.89
C ARG A 255 -15.41 -29.05 9.55
N GLN A 256 -15.46 -28.96 10.87
CA GLN A 256 -14.64 -28.02 11.62
C GLN A 256 -13.15 -28.37 11.52
N GLY A 257 -12.31 -27.33 11.49
CA GLY A 257 -10.86 -27.47 11.50
C GLY A 257 -10.21 -27.76 10.14
N LEU A 258 -10.99 -27.76 9.06
CA LEU A 258 -10.45 -27.92 7.71
C LEU A 258 -10.00 -26.58 7.12
N SER A 259 -8.81 -26.59 6.52
CA SER A 259 -8.31 -25.53 5.65
C SER A 259 -8.98 -25.58 4.26
N TYR A 260 -8.84 -24.52 3.47
CA TYR A 260 -9.30 -24.51 2.06
C TYR A 260 -8.69 -25.64 1.22
N GLN A 261 -7.44 -26.04 1.47
CA GLN A 261 -6.80 -27.15 0.76
C GLN A 261 -7.47 -28.50 1.07
N GLN A 262 -7.81 -28.74 2.33
CA GLN A 262 -8.51 -29.96 2.74
C GLN A 262 -9.96 -29.96 2.25
N LEU A 263 -10.65 -28.81 2.31
CA LEU A 263 -11.98 -28.63 1.73
C LEU A 263 -11.97 -28.92 0.23
N ALA A 264 -10.95 -28.46 -0.51
CA ALA A 264 -10.85 -28.71 -1.95
C ALA A 264 -10.83 -30.20 -2.31
N GLU A 265 -10.35 -31.07 -1.42
CA GLU A 265 -10.42 -32.53 -1.59
C GLU A 265 -11.74 -33.10 -1.03
N GLU A 266 -12.01 -32.87 0.25
CA GLU A 266 -13.11 -33.52 0.95
C GLU A 266 -14.48 -33.06 0.45
N LEU A 267 -14.68 -31.74 0.32
CA LEU A 267 -15.97 -31.16 -0.09
C LEU A 267 -16.24 -31.47 -1.56
N THR A 268 -15.23 -31.38 -2.43
CA THR A 268 -15.35 -31.73 -3.84
C THR A 268 -15.76 -33.19 -4.01
N ASN A 269 -15.10 -34.12 -3.32
CA ASN A 269 -15.47 -35.54 -3.36
C ASN A 269 -16.91 -35.78 -2.89
N TYR A 270 -17.34 -35.08 -1.84
CA TYR A 270 -18.72 -35.17 -1.34
C TYR A 270 -19.75 -34.67 -2.37
N VAL A 271 -19.53 -33.48 -2.94
CA VAL A 271 -20.40 -32.85 -3.94
C VAL A 271 -20.53 -33.74 -5.18
N VAL A 272 -19.41 -34.28 -5.67
CA VAL A 272 -19.37 -35.19 -6.83
C VAL A 272 -20.10 -36.50 -6.53
N ALA A 273 -19.85 -37.13 -5.37
CA ALA A 273 -20.46 -38.40 -5.01
C ALA A 273 -22.00 -38.32 -4.89
N HIS A 274 -22.53 -37.14 -4.54
CA HIS A 274 -23.96 -36.91 -4.38
C HIS A 274 -24.62 -36.29 -5.63
N GLY A 275 -23.86 -36.10 -6.72
CA GLY A 275 -24.40 -35.66 -8.00
C GLY A 275 -24.90 -34.21 -8.04
N PHE A 276 -24.43 -33.37 -7.11
CA PHE A 276 -24.68 -31.93 -7.19
C PHE A 276 -23.90 -31.32 -8.35
N THR A 277 -24.47 -30.29 -8.96
CA THR A 277 -23.85 -29.59 -10.10
C THR A 277 -23.07 -28.34 -9.68
N HIS A 278 -23.42 -27.78 -8.52
CA HIS A 278 -22.86 -26.53 -8.00
C HIS A 278 -22.77 -26.61 -6.48
N ALA A 279 -21.82 -25.86 -5.91
CA ALA A 279 -21.79 -25.53 -4.49
C ALA A 279 -22.05 -24.04 -4.33
N GLU A 280 -22.91 -23.68 -3.38
CA GLU A 280 -23.13 -22.29 -2.97
C GLU A 280 -22.53 -22.11 -1.59
N PHE A 281 -21.66 -21.12 -1.43
CA PHE A 281 -21.02 -20.85 -0.15
C PHE A 281 -21.74 -19.70 0.55
N LEU A 282 -22.00 -19.87 1.84
CA LEU A 282 -22.21 -18.71 2.71
C LEU A 282 -20.98 -17.77 2.64
N PRO A 283 -21.12 -16.49 3.02
CA PRO A 283 -20.07 -15.49 2.81
C PRO A 283 -18.66 -15.97 3.18
N VAL A 284 -17.77 -15.98 2.21
CA VAL A 284 -16.36 -16.42 2.36
C VAL A 284 -15.39 -15.25 2.57
N MET A 285 -15.91 -14.02 2.51
CA MET A 285 -15.15 -12.82 2.82
C MET A 285 -14.88 -12.75 4.33
N GLU A 286 -13.84 -12.01 4.72
CA GLU A 286 -13.53 -11.75 6.14
C GLU A 286 -14.74 -11.12 6.85
N HIS A 287 -15.00 -11.56 8.10
CA HIS A 287 -16.21 -11.18 8.86
C HIS A 287 -15.97 -10.98 10.37
#